data_AF-A0A956KWY5-F1
#
_entry.id   AF-A0A956KWY5-F1
#
_cell.length_a   1.000
_cell.length_b   1.000
_cell.length_c   1.000
_cell.angle_alpha   90.00
_cell.angle_beta   90.00
_cell.angle_gamma   90.00
#
_symmetry.space_group_name_H-M   'P 1'
#
loop_
_entity.id
_entity.type
_entity.pdbx_description
1 polymer ?
#
loop_
_entity_poly.entity_id
_entity_poly.type
_entity_poly.pdbx_seq_one_letter_code
_entity_poly.pdbx_strand_id
1 'polypeptide(L)'
;MHQSSILRRGVVSIVALVLLAACEKTSPPPGGTATSPADGGVTPPPGEPPPGDPPPAGARKPAVPADHPLHGRFEGADFPNDCKADADCHTAGCSSEVCSADATVITTCDVPVVSLPAGTQCGCVEGQCQWWNAEGATLPPTDSPPASDCGGQPCAPPRECIEYYGIAGPSGPKFHSCEIRCTPGKGDGGCPEGTQCVTVADGPGSVCR
;
A
#
# COMPACT_ATOMS: atom_id res chain seq x y z
N MET A 1 17.41 -14.13 52.09
CA MET A 1 18.76 -13.88 52.65
C MET A 1 19.78 -14.35 51.62
N HIS A 2 20.84 -13.56 51.39
CA HIS A 2 21.92 -13.62 50.36
C HIS A 2 21.79 -12.46 49.35
N GLN A 3 22.28 -11.25 49.68
CA GLN A 3 23.68 -10.75 49.53
C GLN A 3 24.18 -10.82 48.08
N SER A 4 24.26 -9.71 47.33
CA SER A 4 25.26 -8.60 47.36
C SER A 4 26.41 -8.82 46.39
N SER A 5 26.58 -7.90 45.42
CA SER A 5 27.82 -7.38 44.80
C SER A 5 27.43 -6.66 43.49
N ILE A 6 27.15 -5.36 43.45
CA ILE A 6 28.09 -4.22 43.36
C ILE A 6 29.34 -4.56 42.54
N LEU A 7 29.35 -4.18 41.26
CA LEU A 7 30.58 -3.78 40.59
C LEU A 7 30.36 -2.48 39.82
N ARG A 8 31.10 -1.47 40.27
CA ARG A 8 31.27 -0.14 39.68
C ARG A 8 32.34 -0.19 38.57
N ARG A 9 32.37 0.89 37.78
CA ARG A 9 33.44 1.38 36.88
C ARG A 9 33.21 0.96 35.41
N GLY A 10 33.25 1.83 34.42
CA GLY A 10 33.69 3.22 34.40
C GLY A 10 33.13 3.97 33.21
N VAL A 11 32.89 5.26 33.45
CA VAL A 11 32.67 6.27 32.42
C VAL A 11 33.99 6.45 31.67
N VAL A 12 34.01 6.15 30.37
CA VAL A 12 35.07 6.58 29.47
C VAL A 12 34.44 7.56 28.50
N SER A 13 34.51 8.85 28.85
CA SER A 13 34.28 9.95 27.93
C SER A 13 35.41 9.95 26.90
N ILE A 14 35.11 9.52 25.67
CA ILE A 14 35.93 9.83 24.51
C ILE A 14 35.33 11.07 23.86
N VAL A 15 35.91 12.22 24.17
CA VAL A 15 35.75 13.45 23.39
C VAL A 15 36.70 13.32 22.21
N ALA A 16 36.17 12.97 21.04
CA ALA A 16 36.87 13.10 19.78
C ALA A 16 36.36 14.37 19.07
N LEU A 17 37.07 15.45 19.30
CA LEU A 17 37.09 16.62 18.42
C LEU A 17 37.91 16.26 17.16
N VAL A 18 37.67 17.01 16.07
CA VAL A 18 38.51 17.16 14.86
C VAL A 18 38.04 16.33 13.64
N LEU A 19 37.20 16.92 12.77
CA LEU A 19 37.58 17.54 11.48
C LEU A 19 36.33 17.93 10.68
N LEU A 20 36.17 19.23 10.45
CA LEU A 20 35.32 19.78 9.39
C LEU A 20 35.92 19.39 8.04
N ALA A 21 35.36 18.37 7.39
CA ALA A 21 35.47 18.21 5.96
C ALA A 21 34.26 18.92 5.34
N ALA A 22 34.46 20.19 4.96
CA ALA A 22 33.58 20.85 4.03
C ALA A 22 33.65 20.07 2.70
N CYS A 23 32.59 19.33 2.37
CA CYS A 23 32.40 18.90 0.99
C CYS A 23 32.10 20.14 0.16
N GLU A 24 33.14 20.72 -0.43
CA GLU A 24 33.02 21.64 -1.55
C GLU A 24 32.20 20.96 -2.64
N LYS A 25 30.97 21.44 -2.80
CA LYS A 25 30.04 21.04 -3.85
C LYS A 25 30.65 21.51 -5.17
N THR A 26 31.39 20.63 -5.85
CA THR A 26 31.88 20.86 -7.21
C THR A 26 30.71 21.23 -8.11
N SER A 27 30.68 22.48 -8.56
CA SER A 27 29.75 22.95 -9.58
C SER A 27 29.93 22.11 -10.85
N PRO A 28 28.85 21.61 -11.47
CA PRO A 28 28.95 20.96 -12.77
C PRO A 28 29.36 21.97 -13.86
N PRO A 29 30.08 21.51 -14.91
CA PRO A 29 30.58 22.38 -15.97
C PRO A 29 29.44 23.02 -16.79
N PRO A 30 29.64 24.23 -17.34
CA PRO A 30 28.72 24.79 -18.33
C PRO A 30 29.06 24.17 -19.69
N GLY A 31 28.20 23.32 -20.22
CA GLY A 31 28.40 22.80 -21.57
C GLY A 31 27.36 21.76 -22.00
N GLY A 32 26.47 22.18 -22.89
CA GLY A 32 25.62 21.27 -23.65
C GLY A 32 24.27 21.89 -24.02
N THR A 33 24.26 22.76 -25.03
CA THR A 33 23.02 23.11 -25.75
C THR A 33 22.49 21.87 -26.46
N ALA A 34 21.65 21.11 -25.78
CA ALA A 34 20.77 20.13 -26.40
C ALA A 34 19.49 20.86 -26.83
N THR A 35 19.44 21.22 -28.10
CA THR A 35 18.22 21.70 -28.75
C THR A 35 17.26 20.51 -28.86
N SER A 36 16.36 20.34 -27.89
CA SER A 36 15.19 19.47 -28.07
C SER A 36 14.24 20.11 -29.08
N PRO A 37 13.63 19.33 -30.00
CA PRO A 37 12.56 19.82 -30.86
C PRO A 37 11.38 20.29 -30.00
N ALA A 38 10.81 21.43 -30.37
CA ALA A 38 9.60 21.96 -29.76
C ALA A 38 8.45 20.95 -29.89
N ASP A 39 8.00 20.42 -28.75
CA ASP A 39 6.78 19.64 -28.64
C ASP A 39 5.57 20.55 -28.89
N GLY A 40 4.58 20.00 -29.59
CA GLY A 40 3.40 20.72 -30.05
C GLY A 40 2.60 21.25 -28.87
N GLY A 41 2.12 22.49 -28.99
CA GLY A 41 1.24 23.10 -28.03
C GLY A 41 -0.06 22.31 -27.88
N VAL A 42 -0.12 21.46 -26.86
CA VAL A 42 -1.38 20.96 -26.32
C VAL A 42 -1.86 22.01 -25.32
N THR A 43 -2.88 22.76 -25.71
CA THR A 43 -3.60 23.67 -24.81
C THR A 43 -4.16 22.85 -23.65
N PRO A 44 -3.83 23.15 -22.38
CA PRO A 44 -4.41 22.45 -21.24
C PRO A 44 -5.93 22.68 -21.19
N PRO A 45 -6.73 21.67 -20.80
CA PRO A 45 -8.17 21.82 -20.66
C PRO A 45 -8.51 22.87 -19.57
N PRO A 46 -9.67 23.55 -19.66
CA PRO A 46 -10.03 24.59 -18.73
C PRO A 46 -10.33 24.03 -17.34
N GLY A 47 -9.52 24.45 -16.36
CA GLY A 47 -9.93 24.69 -14.98
C GLY A 47 -10.48 23.49 -14.21
N GLU A 48 -9.66 22.47 -13.99
CA GLU A 48 -9.79 21.75 -12.72
C GLU A 48 -9.55 22.76 -11.58
N PRO A 49 -10.42 22.80 -10.55
CA PRO A 49 -10.15 23.58 -9.36
C PRO A 49 -8.77 23.17 -8.81
N PRO A 50 -7.98 24.12 -8.27
CA PRO A 50 -6.71 23.76 -7.66
C PRO A 50 -6.98 22.65 -6.63
N PRO A 51 -6.17 21.58 -6.60
CA PRO A 51 -6.24 20.60 -5.52
C PRO A 51 -6.26 21.38 -4.21
N GLY A 52 -7.26 21.12 -3.37
CA GLY A 52 -7.30 21.73 -2.04
C GLY A 52 -5.97 21.46 -1.33
N ASP A 53 -5.51 22.40 -0.51
CA ASP A 53 -4.27 22.23 0.24
C ASP A 53 -4.27 20.86 0.93
N PRO A 54 -3.18 20.08 0.83
CA PRO A 54 -3.15 18.76 1.43
C PRO A 54 -3.39 18.90 2.94
N PRO A 55 -4.14 17.97 3.56
CA PRO A 55 -4.37 17.98 4.99
C PRO A 55 -3.04 18.13 5.75
N PRO A 56 -3.03 18.82 6.90
CA PRO A 56 -1.85 18.89 7.74
C PRO A 56 -1.33 17.49 8.04
N ALA A 57 -0.01 17.32 8.07
CA ALA A 57 0.65 16.02 8.26
C ALA A 57 0.10 15.20 9.44
N GLY A 58 -0.28 15.85 10.54
CA GLY A 58 -0.84 15.20 11.74
C GLY A 58 -2.29 14.73 11.64
N ALA A 59 -3.01 15.00 10.54
CA ALA A 59 -4.39 14.55 10.32
C ALA A 59 -4.50 13.41 9.30
N ARG A 60 -3.37 12.93 8.78
CA ARG A 60 -3.32 11.95 7.70
C ARG A 60 -3.45 10.53 8.23
N LYS A 61 -4.15 9.70 7.46
CA LYS A 61 -4.38 8.30 7.78
C LYS A 61 -3.49 7.43 6.89
N PRO A 62 -2.61 6.58 7.47
CA PRO A 62 -1.81 5.64 6.69
C PRO A 62 -2.71 4.74 5.84
N ALA A 63 -2.32 4.56 4.57
CA ALA A 63 -3.04 3.71 3.62
C ALA A 63 -2.57 2.25 3.71
N VAL A 64 -1.37 1.99 4.22
CA VAL A 64 -0.86 0.63 4.43
C VAL A 64 -0.81 0.33 5.94
N PRO A 65 -1.68 -0.54 6.46
CA PRO A 65 -1.64 -0.92 7.87
C PRO A 65 -0.26 -1.48 8.28
N ALA A 66 0.20 -1.15 9.49
CA ALA A 66 1.52 -1.55 9.99
C ALA A 66 1.69 -3.08 10.10
N ASP A 67 0.58 -3.80 10.29
CA ASP A 67 0.50 -5.25 10.36
C ASP A 67 0.29 -5.91 8.98
N HIS A 68 0.13 -5.13 7.92
CA HIS A 68 -0.04 -5.66 6.57
C HIS A 68 1.26 -6.33 6.08
N PRO A 69 1.24 -7.55 5.54
CA PRO A 69 2.43 -8.26 5.03
C PRO A 69 3.23 -7.51 3.96
N LEU A 70 2.58 -6.60 3.22
CA LEU A 70 3.24 -5.72 2.25
C LEU A 70 3.68 -4.36 2.81
N HIS A 71 3.56 -4.13 4.12
CA HIS A 71 3.94 -2.86 4.74
C HIS A 71 5.39 -2.49 4.46
N GLY A 72 6.35 -3.39 4.75
CA GLY A 72 7.76 -3.12 4.48
C GLY A 72 8.08 -2.86 3.00
N ARG A 73 7.30 -3.45 2.09
CA ARG A 73 7.44 -3.22 0.64
C ARG A 73 6.96 -1.83 0.24
N PHE A 74 5.76 -1.43 0.65
CA PHE A 74 5.18 -0.14 0.24
C PHE A 74 5.78 1.04 1.00
N GLU A 75 6.10 0.87 2.29
CA GLU A 75 6.60 1.95 3.16
C GLU A 75 8.13 1.98 3.27
N GLY A 76 8.83 1.15 2.47
CA GLY A 76 10.28 1.21 2.36
C GLY A 76 11.02 1.05 3.68
N ALA A 77 10.54 0.16 4.56
CA ALA A 77 11.01 0.05 5.95
C ALA A 77 12.52 -0.26 6.10
N ASP A 78 13.16 -0.75 5.03
CA ASP A 78 14.60 -1.03 4.97
C ASP A 78 15.44 0.16 4.45
N PHE A 79 14.81 1.29 4.11
CA PHE A 79 15.44 2.48 3.55
C PHE A 79 15.30 3.69 4.49
N PRO A 80 16.08 4.77 4.29
CA PRO A 80 15.87 6.02 5.01
C PRO A 80 14.44 6.51 4.83
N ASN A 81 13.74 6.73 5.95
CA ASN A 81 12.31 7.04 5.92
C ASN A 81 11.90 8.25 6.77
N ASP A 82 12.83 8.87 7.49
CA ASP A 82 12.55 10.06 8.29
C ASP A 82 12.25 11.28 7.41
N CYS A 83 11.21 12.05 7.76
CA CYS A 83 10.80 13.25 7.03
C CYS A 83 10.37 14.39 7.97
N LYS A 84 10.32 15.60 7.42
CA LYS A 84 9.73 16.79 8.08
C LYS A 84 8.57 17.37 7.31
N ALA A 85 8.57 17.21 5.98
CA ALA A 85 7.54 17.67 5.07
C ALA A 85 7.37 16.68 3.91
N ASP A 86 6.29 16.83 3.15
CA ASP A 86 5.98 15.94 2.02
C ASP A 86 7.00 15.99 0.90
N ALA A 87 7.63 17.15 0.73
CA ALA A 87 8.70 17.31 -0.25
C ALA A 87 9.94 16.48 0.07
N ASP A 88 10.08 15.99 1.31
CA ASP A 88 11.14 15.07 1.71
C ASP A 88 10.82 13.62 1.31
N CYS A 89 9.59 13.34 0.91
CA CYS A 89 9.12 12.00 0.58
C CYS A 89 9.01 11.83 -0.93
N HIS A 90 9.41 10.66 -1.38
CA HIS A 90 9.52 10.33 -2.79
C HIS A 90 8.82 9.00 -3.07
N THR A 91 8.09 8.99 -4.18
CA THR A 91 7.65 7.75 -4.77
C THR A 91 8.81 7.14 -5.57
N ALA A 92 9.25 5.96 -5.17
CA ALA A 92 10.42 5.27 -5.69
C ALA A 92 10.15 3.77 -5.88
N GLY A 93 11.19 2.99 -6.19
CA GLY A 93 11.07 1.58 -6.54
C GLY A 93 10.54 1.34 -7.96
N CYS A 94 10.50 0.07 -8.36
CA CYS A 94 9.86 -0.29 -9.61
C CYS A 94 8.37 0.02 -9.54
N SER A 95 7.77 0.46 -10.65
CA SER A 95 6.35 0.84 -10.69
C SER A 95 5.91 1.94 -9.72
N SER A 96 6.85 2.70 -9.12
CA SER A 96 6.51 3.81 -8.21
C SER A 96 5.70 3.34 -6.98
N GLU A 97 6.10 2.21 -6.41
CA GLU A 97 5.37 1.52 -5.34
C GLU A 97 5.86 1.84 -3.93
N VAL A 98 7.09 2.33 -3.78
CA VAL A 98 7.68 2.61 -2.45
C VAL A 98 7.52 4.09 -2.11
N CYS A 99 7.01 4.41 -0.93
CA CYS A 99 7.11 5.75 -0.35
C CYS A 99 8.32 5.77 0.58
N SER A 100 9.32 6.61 0.28
CA SER A 100 10.57 6.67 1.04
C SER A 100 11.15 8.08 1.05
N ALA A 101 11.96 8.41 2.06
CA ALA A 101 12.76 9.63 2.03
C ALA A 101 13.96 9.53 1.05
N ASP A 102 14.27 8.32 0.58
CA ASP A 102 15.30 8.09 -0.42
C ASP A 102 14.69 7.95 -1.83
N ALA A 103 14.96 8.94 -2.69
CA ALA A 103 14.52 8.92 -4.09
C ALA A 103 15.23 7.86 -4.95
N THR A 104 16.28 7.22 -4.44
CA THR A 104 17.12 6.26 -5.17
C THR A 104 16.77 4.81 -4.88
N VAL A 105 15.68 4.55 -4.14
CA VAL A 105 15.19 3.20 -3.88
C VAL A 105 14.92 2.47 -5.20
N ILE A 106 15.57 1.32 -5.36
CA ILE A 106 15.38 0.39 -6.48
C ILE A 106 14.89 -0.94 -5.89
N THR A 107 13.68 -1.35 -6.28
CA THR A 107 13.09 -2.64 -5.90
C THR A 107 13.02 -3.57 -7.11
N THR A 108 12.62 -4.82 -6.89
CA THR A 108 12.32 -5.74 -7.98
C THR A 108 11.02 -5.32 -8.67
N CYS A 109 10.93 -5.56 -9.99
CA CYS A 109 9.77 -5.18 -10.81
C CYS A 109 8.62 -6.19 -10.78
N ASP A 110 8.44 -6.88 -9.65
CA ASP A 110 7.36 -7.84 -9.49
C ASP A 110 6.04 -7.08 -9.28
N VAL A 111 5.03 -7.30 -10.12
CA VAL A 111 3.73 -6.63 -9.95
C VAL A 111 3.07 -7.10 -8.65
N PRO A 112 2.78 -6.21 -7.68
CA PRO A 112 2.10 -6.62 -6.45
C PRO A 112 0.69 -7.10 -6.78
N VAL A 113 0.22 -8.13 -6.07
CA VAL A 113 -1.13 -8.69 -6.22
C VAL A 113 -2.24 -7.76 -5.71
N VAL A 114 -1.87 -6.69 -4.99
CA VAL A 114 -2.77 -5.64 -4.51
C VAL A 114 -2.27 -4.28 -4.96
N SER A 115 -3.19 -3.39 -5.27
CA SER A 115 -2.92 -1.99 -5.58
C SER A 115 -3.30 -1.11 -4.38
N LEU A 116 -2.57 -0.03 -4.18
CA LEU A 116 -2.96 1.01 -3.23
C LEU A 116 -4.35 1.57 -3.60
N PRO A 117 -5.18 1.98 -2.62
CA PRO A 117 -6.46 2.61 -2.91
C PRO A 117 -6.31 3.87 -3.77
N ALA A 118 -7.33 4.20 -4.56
CA ALA A 118 -7.35 5.43 -5.33
C ALA A 118 -7.24 6.66 -4.40
N GLY A 119 -6.53 7.70 -4.86
CA GLY A 119 -6.31 8.93 -4.08
C GLY A 119 -5.20 8.84 -3.02
N THR A 120 -4.51 7.70 -2.94
CA THR A 120 -3.36 7.52 -2.05
C THR A 120 -2.17 8.38 -2.52
N GLN A 121 -1.50 9.04 -1.58
CA GLN A 121 -0.37 9.93 -1.82
C GLN A 121 0.80 9.55 -0.92
N CYS A 122 2.03 9.70 -1.42
CA CYS A 122 3.23 9.56 -0.60
C CYS A 122 3.50 10.90 0.09
N GLY A 123 3.71 10.88 1.40
CA GLY A 123 3.96 12.11 2.16
C GLY A 123 4.42 11.85 3.58
N CYS A 124 4.72 12.93 4.30
CA CYS A 124 5.22 12.84 5.66
C CYS A 124 4.06 12.64 6.63
N VAL A 125 4.04 11.50 7.32
CA VAL A 125 3.05 11.11 8.32
C VAL A 125 3.78 10.73 9.58
N GLU A 126 3.54 11.46 10.66
CA GLU A 126 4.19 11.24 11.97
C GLU A 126 5.73 11.21 11.92
N GLY A 127 6.32 11.96 10.98
CA GLY A 127 7.77 12.04 10.80
C GLY A 127 8.38 10.89 10.00
N GLN A 128 7.55 10.03 9.38
CA GLN A 128 7.97 9.00 8.44
C GLN A 128 7.30 9.21 7.07
N CYS A 129 8.02 8.94 5.99
CA CYS A 129 7.40 8.89 4.67
C CYS A 129 6.48 7.66 4.61
N GLN A 130 5.19 7.92 4.45
CA GLN A 130 4.18 6.88 4.39
C GLN A 130 3.20 7.16 3.25
N TRP A 131 2.65 6.09 2.69
CA TRP A 131 1.44 6.19 1.89
C TRP A 131 0.27 6.59 2.79
N TRP A 132 -0.46 7.63 2.41
CA TRP A 132 -1.63 8.09 3.14
C TRP A 132 -2.79 8.39 2.21
N ASN A 133 -4.01 8.35 2.76
CA ASN A 133 -5.23 8.56 2.00
C ASN A 133 -6.15 9.52 2.77
N ALA A 134 -6.66 10.55 2.10
CA ALA A 134 -7.48 11.59 2.73
C ALA A 134 -8.83 11.04 3.22
N GLU A 135 -9.40 10.09 2.47
CA GLU A 135 -10.66 9.41 2.78
C GLU A 135 -10.47 8.35 3.89
N GLY A 136 -9.22 7.98 4.19
CA GLY A 136 -8.88 6.92 5.14
C GLY A 136 -9.07 5.51 4.58
N ALA A 137 -9.07 5.36 3.25
CA ALA A 137 -9.02 4.05 2.63
C ALA A 137 -7.66 3.39 2.91
N THR A 138 -7.70 2.11 3.28
CA THR A 138 -6.50 1.31 3.53
C THR A 138 -6.42 0.13 2.58
N LEU A 139 -5.24 -0.46 2.45
CA LEU A 139 -5.11 -1.78 1.85
C LEU A 139 -6.05 -2.78 2.56
N PRO A 140 -6.67 -3.70 1.81
CA PRO A 140 -7.50 -4.74 2.39
C PRO A 140 -6.63 -5.63 3.30
N PRO A 141 -7.16 -6.11 4.45
CA PRO A 141 -6.43 -7.03 5.29
C PRO A 141 -6.09 -8.32 4.54
N THR A 142 -4.87 -8.82 4.74
CA THR A 142 -4.39 -10.08 4.16
C THR A 142 -5.04 -11.32 4.74
N ASP A 143 -5.86 -11.16 5.78
CA ASP A 143 -6.72 -12.22 6.33
C ASP A 143 -7.94 -12.51 5.45
N SER A 144 -8.03 -11.89 4.26
CA SER A 144 -8.78 -12.52 3.18
C SER A 144 -8.18 -13.93 3.00
N PRO A 145 -8.91 -15.01 3.36
CA PRO A 145 -8.34 -16.35 3.34
C PRO A 145 -7.67 -16.56 1.98
N PRO A 146 -6.44 -17.11 1.93
CA PRO A 146 -5.70 -17.28 0.68
C PRO A 146 -6.68 -17.90 -0.29
N ALA A 147 -6.97 -17.20 -1.39
CA ALA A 147 -8.08 -17.50 -2.29
C ALA A 147 -8.20 -19.01 -2.40
N SER A 148 -9.18 -19.57 -1.68
CA SER A 148 -9.21 -21.00 -1.43
C SER A 148 -9.22 -21.66 -2.78
N ASP A 149 -8.30 -22.60 -3.02
CA ASP A 149 -8.08 -23.18 -4.34
C ASP A 149 -9.43 -23.62 -4.93
N CYS A 150 -9.92 -22.86 -5.92
CA CYS A 150 -11.29 -22.96 -6.38
C CYS A 150 -11.38 -23.94 -7.54
N GLY A 151 -10.94 -25.16 -7.29
CA GLY A 151 -10.76 -26.17 -8.34
C GLY A 151 -9.56 -25.87 -9.24
N GLY A 152 -8.45 -25.40 -8.66
CA GLY A 152 -7.18 -25.16 -9.34
C GLY A 152 -6.87 -23.69 -9.61
N GLN A 153 -7.79 -22.75 -9.32
CA GLN A 153 -7.64 -21.33 -9.63
C GLN A 153 -8.11 -20.43 -8.47
N PRO A 154 -7.39 -19.34 -8.16
CA PRO A 154 -7.83 -18.37 -7.15
C PRO A 154 -8.97 -17.49 -7.69
N CYS A 155 -9.90 -17.12 -6.82
CA CYS A 155 -10.96 -16.16 -7.15
C CYS A 155 -10.43 -14.72 -7.12
N ALA A 156 -10.80 -13.92 -8.13
CA ALA A 156 -10.53 -12.50 -8.13
C ALA A 156 -11.41 -11.77 -7.09
N PRO A 157 -10.84 -10.92 -6.21
CA PRO A 157 -11.64 -10.09 -5.31
C PRO A 157 -12.67 -9.24 -6.06
N PRO A 158 -13.85 -8.96 -5.46
CA PRO A 158 -14.28 -9.35 -4.11
C PRO A 158 -14.92 -10.74 -4.03
N ARG A 159 -14.76 -11.58 -5.05
CA ARG A 159 -15.34 -12.93 -5.06
C ARG A 159 -14.53 -13.85 -4.15
N GLU A 160 -15.23 -14.69 -3.44
CA GLU A 160 -14.67 -15.78 -2.62
C GLU A 160 -14.94 -17.12 -3.29
N CYS A 161 -14.08 -18.11 -3.01
CA CYS A 161 -14.36 -19.47 -3.45
C CYS A 161 -15.41 -20.09 -2.53
N ILE A 162 -16.59 -20.36 -3.10
CA ILE A 162 -17.65 -21.08 -2.43
C ILE A 162 -17.58 -22.54 -2.84
N GLU A 163 -17.41 -23.39 -1.83
CA GLU A 163 -17.54 -24.82 -1.95
C GLU A 163 -18.98 -25.25 -1.67
N TYR A 164 -19.55 -26.09 -2.54
CA TYR A 164 -20.91 -26.61 -2.34
C TYR A 164 -21.06 -28.02 -2.90
N TYR A 165 -22.08 -28.72 -2.42
CA TYR A 165 -22.55 -29.95 -3.02
C TYR A 165 -23.79 -29.64 -3.85
N GLY A 166 -23.92 -30.29 -5.00
CA GLY A 166 -25.14 -30.19 -5.77
C GLY A 166 -26.33 -30.93 -5.12
N ILE A 167 -27.37 -31.21 -5.89
CA ILE A 167 -28.62 -31.82 -5.44
C ILE A 167 -28.43 -33.24 -4.89
N ALA A 168 -27.33 -33.89 -5.29
CA ALA A 168 -26.88 -35.18 -4.76
C ALA A 168 -26.31 -35.09 -3.33
N GLY A 169 -26.14 -33.89 -2.78
CA GLY A 169 -25.56 -33.66 -1.47
C GLY A 169 -24.14 -34.22 -1.35
N PRO A 170 -23.70 -34.57 -0.12
CA PRO A 170 -22.37 -35.14 0.12
C PRO A 170 -22.08 -36.46 -0.59
N SER A 171 -23.10 -37.14 -1.12
CA SER A 171 -22.94 -38.36 -1.94
C SER A 171 -22.51 -38.04 -3.38
N GLY A 172 -22.62 -36.79 -3.82
CA GLY A 172 -22.14 -36.30 -5.11
C GLY A 172 -20.72 -35.71 -5.04
N PRO A 173 -20.18 -35.28 -6.19
CA PRO A 173 -18.93 -34.52 -6.21
C PRO A 173 -19.11 -33.16 -5.51
N LYS A 174 -18.01 -32.67 -4.95
CA LYS A 174 -17.91 -31.31 -4.40
C LYS A 174 -17.60 -30.34 -5.55
N PHE A 175 -18.33 -29.23 -5.62
CA PHE A 175 -18.15 -28.19 -6.61
C PHE A 175 -17.57 -26.93 -5.97
N HIS A 176 -16.94 -26.12 -6.80
CA HIS A 176 -16.29 -24.87 -6.43
C HIS A 176 -16.76 -23.77 -7.38
N SER A 177 -17.07 -22.57 -6.88
CA SER A 177 -17.35 -21.41 -7.72
C SER A 177 -16.89 -20.10 -7.08
N CYS A 178 -16.44 -19.15 -7.90
CA CYS A 178 -16.05 -17.82 -7.47
C CYS A 178 -17.25 -16.88 -7.47
N GLU A 179 -17.79 -16.58 -6.29
CA GLU A 179 -19.02 -15.82 -6.11
C GLU A 179 -18.87 -14.77 -5.01
N ILE A 180 -19.83 -13.84 -4.93
CA ILE A 180 -19.95 -12.90 -3.81
C ILE A 180 -21.17 -13.36 -2.99
N ARG A 181 -21.00 -13.68 -1.70
CA ARG A 181 -22.14 -14.03 -0.84
C ARG A 181 -23.02 -12.83 -0.57
N CYS A 182 -24.33 -13.05 -0.55
CA CYS A 182 -25.23 -12.04 -0.05
C CYS A 182 -25.01 -11.80 1.45
N THR A 183 -25.16 -10.55 1.89
CA THR A 183 -25.17 -10.12 3.28
C THR A 183 -26.61 -9.88 3.74
N PRO A 184 -27.19 -10.77 4.57
CA PRO A 184 -28.54 -10.59 5.10
C PRO A 184 -28.69 -9.24 5.82
N GLY A 185 -29.80 -8.54 5.57
CA GLY A 185 -30.10 -7.26 6.21
C GLY A 185 -29.43 -6.03 5.57
N LYS A 186 -28.61 -6.19 4.53
CA LYS A 186 -28.20 -5.09 3.64
C LYS A 186 -29.12 -5.01 2.43
N GLY A 187 -29.38 -3.79 1.95
CA GLY A 187 -30.27 -3.41 0.82
C GLY A 187 -30.42 -4.48 -0.26
N ASP A 188 -29.73 -4.37 -1.39
CA ASP A 188 -29.76 -5.37 -2.48
C ASP A 188 -29.02 -6.69 -2.10
N GLY A 189 -29.18 -7.15 -0.86
CA GLY A 189 -28.42 -8.25 -0.27
C GLY A 189 -26.93 -7.95 -0.12
N GLY A 190 -26.52 -6.67 -0.11
CA GLY A 190 -25.11 -6.28 -0.03
C GLY A 190 -24.31 -6.52 -1.31
N CYS A 191 -24.99 -6.72 -2.43
CA CYS A 191 -24.36 -6.95 -3.73
C CYS A 191 -23.82 -5.65 -4.36
N PRO A 192 -22.74 -5.71 -5.17
CA PRO A 192 -22.23 -4.56 -5.89
C PRO A 192 -23.25 -4.04 -6.90
N GLU A 193 -23.08 -2.78 -7.32
CA GLU A 193 -24.01 -2.11 -8.24
C GLU A 193 -24.22 -2.93 -9.52
N GLY A 194 -25.48 -3.03 -9.95
CA GLY A 194 -25.88 -3.78 -11.15
C GLY A 194 -26.02 -5.29 -10.94
N THR A 195 -25.83 -5.80 -9.72
CA THR A 195 -26.07 -7.21 -9.38
C THR A 195 -27.16 -7.34 -8.31
N GLN A 196 -27.79 -8.51 -8.24
CA GLN A 196 -28.84 -8.82 -7.29
C GLN A 196 -28.53 -10.08 -6.50
N CYS A 197 -28.98 -10.12 -5.26
CA CYS A 197 -28.91 -11.32 -4.46
C CYS A 197 -29.90 -12.37 -4.97
N VAL A 198 -29.38 -13.48 -5.51
CA VAL A 198 -30.17 -14.62 -6.00
C VAL A 198 -29.80 -15.89 -5.25
N THR A 199 -30.78 -16.78 -5.05
CA THR A 199 -30.52 -18.09 -4.43
C THR A 199 -30.42 -19.15 -5.52
N VAL A 200 -29.26 -19.81 -5.60
CA VAL A 200 -29.04 -20.93 -6.51
C VAL A 200 -29.38 -22.23 -5.77
N ALA A 201 -30.50 -22.85 -6.16
CA ALA A 201 -31.06 -24.01 -5.45
C ALA A 201 -30.14 -25.25 -5.46
N ASP A 202 -29.36 -25.42 -6.52
CA ASP A 202 -28.39 -26.50 -6.72
C ASP A 202 -26.97 -25.94 -6.76
N GLY A 203 -26.63 -25.13 -5.76
CA GLY A 203 -25.54 -24.19 -5.92
C GLY A 203 -24.95 -23.65 -4.62
N PRO A 204 -24.16 -22.57 -4.73
CA PRO A 204 -23.46 -21.94 -3.61
C PRO A 204 -24.38 -21.27 -2.56
N GLY A 205 -25.70 -21.38 -2.71
CA GLY A 205 -26.69 -20.69 -1.90
C GLY A 205 -27.01 -19.30 -2.45
N SER A 206 -27.15 -18.31 -1.56
CA SER A 206 -27.47 -16.93 -1.93
C SER A 206 -26.22 -16.14 -2.30
N VAL A 207 -26.11 -15.74 -3.57
CA VAL A 207 -24.96 -15.05 -4.16
C VAL A 207 -25.38 -13.89 -5.06
N CYS A 208 -24.47 -12.94 -5.32
CA CYS A 208 -24.70 -11.81 -6.21
C CYS A 208 -24.52 -12.18 -7.68
N ARG A 209 -25.53 -11.90 -8.52
CA ARG A 209 -25.52 -12.16 -9.97
C ARG A 209 -26.06 -10.99 -10.77
#